data_AF-A0A8T3Y838-F1
#
_entry.id   AF-A0A8T3Y838-F1
#
_cell.length_a   1.000
_cell.length_b   1.000
_cell.length_c   1.000
_cell.angle_alpha   90.00
_cell.angle_beta   90.00
_cell.angle_gamma   90.00
#
_symmetry.space_group_name_H-M   'P 1'
#
loop_
_entity.id
_entity.type
_entity.pdbx_description
1 polymer ?
#
loop_
_entity_poly.entity_id
_entity_poly.type
_entity_poly.pdbx_seq_one_letter_code
_entity_poly.pdbx_strand_id
1 'polypeptide(L)'
;MTEYGTELAKIALNIKAIKLNPKHPFKWASGFFMPIYNDNRLLLGKPVHRQFVAEGFEHIIRTNKIPYDLIGGTSTAGISPGTTLADRLHVPFIYIRDKPKDHGLRNMIEGIDSDSTLDGKICVIVEDLISTGGSSLKAVQAVRNARGTVNHMLSIFNYGLPEATQQFADAECTVHSLLTYDVLLRTAKEQGTITADDVRMLEEWRADPFNWGAKHGFPKGEQVSFAQKWKQTVELKNSILCAGLDPAEYGQRENSIPHGIDKHLWCMRFVLDVSPHCAAVKINRNYIKDFSREETKTLVQRTHNLGMLAIDDSKLVDIGETNDAGFYHAQEEGFDAVTYAPFPGNTQEAVKQAHAKGLGLIGLVLMSNLNLNRSRPQPSADSKDTNTLRFKSPSTTQTEWS
;
A
#
# COMPACT_ATOMS: atom_id res chain seq x y z
N MET A 1 -9.04 11.91 34.78
CA MET A 1 -7.79 11.39 34.18
C MET A 1 -7.61 9.98 34.69
N THR A 2 -7.40 9.01 33.82
CA THR A 2 -7.00 7.67 34.27
C THR A 2 -5.50 7.69 34.55
N GLU A 3 -5.09 7.24 35.72
CA GLU A 3 -3.69 7.02 36.09
C GLU A 3 -2.94 6.20 35.02
N TYR A 4 -3.65 5.24 34.41
CA TYR A 4 -3.17 4.41 33.31
C TYR A 4 -2.70 5.16 32.08
N GLY A 5 -3.40 6.22 31.64
CA GLY A 5 -3.05 6.93 30.42
C GLY A 5 -1.72 7.68 30.55
N THR A 6 -1.54 8.40 31.66
CA THR A 6 -0.29 9.11 31.95
C THR A 6 0.89 8.14 32.04
N GLU A 7 0.74 7.03 32.76
CA GLU A 7 1.84 6.07 32.90
C GLU A 7 2.14 5.33 31.59
N LEU A 8 1.13 4.97 30.80
CA LEU A 8 1.31 4.40 29.47
C LEU A 8 2.05 5.37 28.54
N ALA A 9 1.78 6.69 28.62
CA ALA A 9 2.52 7.69 27.88
C ALA A 9 4.01 7.68 28.23
N LYS A 10 4.35 7.64 29.53
CA LYS A 10 5.75 7.54 29.99
C LYS A 10 6.41 6.28 29.47
N ILE A 11 5.75 5.12 29.58
CA ILE A 11 6.26 3.84 29.07
C ILE A 11 6.52 3.95 27.56
N ALA A 12 5.53 4.41 26.78
CA ALA A 12 5.61 4.49 25.33
C ALA A 12 6.72 5.44 24.83
N LEU A 13 6.90 6.59 25.49
CA LEU A 13 7.97 7.56 25.19
C LEU A 13 9.37 7.02 25.58
N ASN A 14 9.45 6.28 26.69
CA ASN A 14 10.69 5.69 27.18
C ASN A 14 11.19 4.57 26.25
N ILE A 15 10.31 3.63 25.91
CA ILE A 15 10.67 2.51 25.00
C ILE A 15 10.67 2.89 23.52
N LYS A 16 10.38 4.17 23.21
CA LYS A 16 10.30 4.71 21.85
C LYS A 16 9.25 4.03 20.96
N ALA A 17 8.20 3.48 21.59
CA ALA A 17 6.96 3.09 20.91
C ALA A 17 6.28 4.32 20.30
N ILE A 18 6.32 5.45 21.01
CA ILE A 18 5.90 6.74 20.47
C ILE A 18 7.11 7.67 20.39
N LYS A 19 7.28 8.34 19.25
CA LYS A 19 8.31 9.36 19.02
C LYS A 19 7.64 10.63 18.52
N LEU A 20 8.00 11.76 19.12
CA LEU A 20 7.56 13.10 18.71
C LEU A 20 8.77 13.83 18.13
N ASN A 21 8.64 14.33 16.90
CA ASN A 21 9.69 15.08 16.23
C ASN A 21 9.10 16.11 15.24
N PRO A 22 8.44 17.18 15.73
CA PRO A 22 7.81 18.15 14.86
C PRO A 22 8.78 18.97 14.01
N LYS A 23 10.04 19.13 14.46
CA LYS A 23 11.08 19.85 13.71
C LYS A 23 11.73 19.00 12.61
N HIS A 24 11.76 17.68 12.78
CA HIS A 24 12.25 16.73 11.78
C HIS A 24 11.26 15.56 11.64
N PRO A 25 10.11 15.80 10.98
CA PRO A 25 9.01 14.84 10.92
C PRO A 25 9.37 13.57 10.14
N PHE A 26 8.68 12.50 10.46
CA PHE A 26 8.83 11.19 9.85
C PHE A 26 8.10 11.14 8.51
N LYS A 27 8.76 10.63 7.46
CA LYS A 27 8.09 10.30 6.21
C LYS A 27 7.38 8.95 6.37
N TRP A 28 6.05 8.96 6.37
CA TRP A 28 5.25 7.73 6.39
C TRP A 28 5.21 7.07 5.01
N ALA A 29 4.81 5.79 4.95
CA ALA A 29 4.69 5.04 3.68
C ALA A 29 3.74 5.70 2.67
N SER A 30 2.74 6.46 3.15
CA SER A 30 1.83 7.28 2.34
C SER A 30 2.48 8.53 1.71
N GLY A 31 3.75 8.81 2.03
CA GLY A 31 4.50 9.97 1.56
C GLY A 31 4.26 11.25 2.38
N PHE A 32 3.30 11.24 3.31
CA PHE A 32 3.08 12.36 4.22
C PHE A 32 4.19 12.44 5.26
N PHE A 33 4.57 13.68 5.60
CA PHE A 33 5.44 13.95 6.73
C PHE A 33 4.58 14.14 7.99
N MET A 34 4.80 13.28 8.98
CA MET A 34 4.09 13.31 10.24
C MET A 34 5.07 13.61 11.38
N PRO A 35 4.74 14.52 12.31
CA PRO A 35 5.59 14.87 13.45
C PRO A 35 5.57 13.80 14.55
N ILE A 36 4.83 12.70 14.35
CA ILE A 36 4.69 11.59 15.28
C ILE A 36 4.87 10.25 14.58
N TYR A 37 5.55 9.33 15.26
CA TYR A 37 5.60 7.90 14.93
C TYR A 37 5.03 7.11 16.10
N ASN A 38 4.21 6.09 15.81
CA ASN A 38 3.60 5.23 16.81
C ASN A 38 3.71 3.76 16.38
N ASP A 39 4.33 2.93 17.22
CA ASP A 39 4.39 1.48 17.09
C ASP A 39 4.14 0.81 18.45
N ASN A 40 2.87 0.62 18.77
CA ASN A 40 2.43 -0.01 20.02
C ASN A 40 2.84 -1.48 20.13
N ARG A 41 3.28 -2.15 19.05
CA ARG A 41 3.74 -3.55 19.10
C ARG A 41 4.99 -3.71 19.95
N LEU A 42 5.78 -2.65 20.14
CA LEU A 42 6.93 -2.66 21.05
C LEU A 42 6.55 -2.91 22.51
N LEU A 43 5.29 -2.67 22.90
CA LEU A 43 4.80 -3.01 24.25
C LEU A 43 4.87 -4.51 24.53
N LEU A 44 4.84 -5.37 23.50
CA LEU A 44 4.96 -6.82 23.66
C LEU A 44 6.34 -7.27 24.15
N GLY A 45 7.37 -6.44 23.96
CA GLY A 45 8.75 -6.75 24.32
C GLY A 45 8.99 -6.96 25.81
N LYS A 46 8.09 -6.50 26.69
CA LYS A 46 8.14 -6.80 28.13
C LYS A 46 6.78 -7.26 28.67
N PRO A 47 6.72 -8.37 29.43
CA PRO A 47 5.47 -8.88 30.00
C PRO A 47 4.70 -7.83 30.82
N VAL A 48 5.41 -7.04 31.62
CA VAL A 48 4.81 -6.01 32.48
C VAL A 48 4.06 -4.93 31.68
N HIS A 49 4.51 -4.58 30.48
CA HIS A 49 3.83 -3.56 29.67
C HIS A 49 2.51 -4.08 29.09
N ARG A 50 2.47 -5.32 28.56
CA ARG A 50 1.22 -5.91 28.05
C ARG A 50 0.23 -6.22 29.18
N GLN A 51 0.72 -6.61 30.36
CA GLN A 51 -0.11 -6.74 31.56
C GLN A 51 -0.74 -5.40 31.94
N PHE A 52 0.05 -4.33 31.98
CA PHE A 52 -0.42 -2.98 32.29
C PHE A 52 -1.51 -2.49 31.33
N VAL A 53 -1.38 -2.77 30.03
CA VAL A 53 -2.40 -2.46 29.03
C VAL A 53 -3.72 -3.22 29.32
N ALA A 54 -3.65 -4.53 29.59
CA ALA A 54 -4.83 -5.33 29.90
C ALA A 54 -5.50 -4.90 31.22
N GLU A 55 -4.72 -4.54 32.23
CA GLU A 55 -5.23 -3.98 33.50
C GLU A 55 -5.98 -2.67 33.29
N GLY A 56 -5.41 -1.77 32.50
CA GLY A 56 -6.07 -0.51 32.16
C GLY A 56 -7.37 -0.74 31.38
N PHE A 57 -7.40 -1.68 30.44
CA PHE A 57 -8.62 -2.01 29.70
C PHE A 57 -9.71 -2.57 30.60
N GLU A 58 -9.37 -3.49 31.51
CA GLU A 58 -10.34 -3.97 32.49
C GLU A 58 -10.82 -2.84 33.40
N HIS A 59 -9.93 -1.92 33.81
CA HIS A 59 -10.33 -0.76 34.60
C HIS A 59 -11.36 0.12 33.86
N ILE A 60 -11.17 0.34 32.56
CA ILE A 60 -12.13 1.05 31.71
C ILE A 60 -13.48 0.31 31.68
N ILE A 61 -13.47 -1.00 31.44
CA ILE A 61 -14.68 -1.83 31.40
C ILE A 61 -15.46 -1.71 32.72
N ARG A 62 -14.77 -1.91 33.86
CA ARG A 62 -15.39 -1.87 35.19
C ARG A 62 -15.95 -0.49 35.53
N THR A 63 -15.16 0.56 35.29
CA THR A 63 -15.55 1.94 35.64
C THR A 63 -16.75 2.42 34.85
N ASN A 64 -16.80 2.08 33.56
CA ASN A 64 -17.89 2.47 32.67
C ASN A 64 -19.05 1.45 32.65
N LYS A 65 -18.94 0.36 33.43
CA LYS A 65 -19.93 -0.74 33.47
C LYS A 65 -20.25 -1.27 32.07
N ILE A 66 -19.23 -1.43 31.24
CA ILE A 66 -19.37 -1.89 29.85
C ILE A 66 -19.81 -3.36 29.87
N PRO A 67 -20.94 -3.72 29.23
CA PRO A 67 -21.34 -5.13 29.10
C PRO A 67 -20.49 -5.84 28.05
N TYR A 68 -20.21 -7.12 28.28
CA TYR A 68 -19.47 -7.98 27.35
C TYR A 68 -19.77 -9.46 27.61
N ASP A 69 -19.84 -10.25 26.55
CA ASP A 69 -19.86 -11.71 26.56
C ASP A 69 -18.53 -12.30 26.05
N LEU A 70 -17.82 -11.54 25.20
CA LEU A 70 -16.52 -11.91 24.64
C LEU A 70 -15.68 -10.68 24.27
N ILE A 71 -14.39 -10.92 24.03
CA ILE A 71 -13.44 -9.92 23.52
C ILE A 71 -13.05 -10.26 22.07
N GLY A 72 -12.98 -9.25 21.21
CA GLY A 72 -12.52 -9.38 19.84
C GLY A 72 -11.26 -8.56 19.56
N GLY A 73 -10.20 -9.15 19.01
CA GLY A 73 -9.00 -8.41 18.61
C GLY A 73 -8.96 -8.13 17.11
N THR A 74 -8.63 -6.91 16.69
CA THR A 74 -8.41 -6.57 15.28
C THR A 74 -7.10 -7.15 14.76
N SER A 75 -7.12 -7.71 13.55
CA SER A 75 -5.91 -8.23 12.92
C SER A 75 -5.00 -7.09 12.47
N THR A 76 -3.69 -7.09 12.79
CA THR A 76 -2.97 -8.06 13.64
C THR A 76 -2.66 -7.51 15.02
N ALA A 77 -2.51 -6.18 15.14
CA ALA A 77 -1.96 -5.56 16.33
C ALA A 77 -2.91 -5.59 17.55
N GLY A 78 -4.23 -5.61 17.32
CA GLY A 78 -5.25 -5.74 18.36
C GLY A 78 -5.38 -7.16 18.94
N ILE A 79 -4.85 -8.19 18.27
CA ILE A 79 -4.95 -9.58 18.73
C ILE A 79 -4.27 -9.75 20.09
N SER A 80 -2.98 -9.42 20.19
CA SER A 80 -2.20 -9.65 21.41
C SER A 80 -2.72 -8.94 22.67
N PRO A 81 -3.09 -7.63 22.66
CA PRO A 81 -3.72 -7.02 23.82
C PRO A 81 -5.12 -7.58 24.09
N GLY A 82 -5.88 -7.92 23.03
CA GLY A 82 -7.22 -8.51 23.16
C GLY A 82 -7.20 -9.88 23.83
N THR A 83 -6.27 -10.76 23.44
CA THR A 83 -6.09 -12.08 24.06
C THR A 83 -5.71 -11.95 25.53
N THR A 84 -4.76 -11.06 25.85
CA THR A 84 -4.33 -10.83 27.24
C THR A 84 -5.49 -10.32 28.10
N LEU A 85 -6.35 -9.46 27.55
CA LEU A 85 -7.55 -8.99 28.24
C LEU A 85 -8.58 -10.10 28.43
N ALA A 86 -8.85 -10.91 27.40
CA ALA A 86 -9.79 -12.01 27.45
C ALA A 86 -9.40 -13.05 28.51
N ASP A 87 -8.11 -13.42 28.57
CA ASP A 87 -7.56 -14.32 29.58
C ASP A 87 -7.81 -13.78 31.01
N ARG A 88 -7.60 -12.47 31.19
CA ARG A 88 -7.75 -11.80 32.48
C ARG A 88 -9.22 -11.67 32.92
N LEU A 89 -10.13 -11.51 31.97
CA LEU A 89 -11.58 -11.45 32.21
C LEU A 89 -12.24 -12.84 32.25
N HIS A 90 -11.50 -13.90 31.92
CA HIS A 90 -11.99 -15.28 31.79
C HIS A 90 -13.19 -15.41 30.83
N VAL A 91 -13.10 -14.77 29.66
CA VAL A 91 -14.14 -14.81 28.61
C VAL A 91 -13.58 -15.30 27.27
N PRO A 92 -14.44 -15.80 26.36
CA PRO A 92 -14.02 -16.17 25.02
C PRO A 92 -13.33 -15.03 24.26
N PHE A 93 -12.44 -15.41 23.37
CA PHE A 93 -11.73 -14.50 22.48
C PHE A 93 -11.98 -14.85 21.01
N ILE A 94 -12.21 -13.82 20.19
CA ILE A 94 -12.24 -13.92 18.73
C ILE A 94 -11.20 -12.97 18.13
N TYR A 95 -10.79 -13.20 16.89
CA TYR A 95 -10.10 -12.15 16.15
C TYR A 95 -10.77 -11.85 14.81
N ILE A 96 -10.68 -10.59 14.40
CA ILE A 96 -11.33 -10.07 13.20
C ILE A 96 -10.25 -9.79 12.15
N ARG A 97 -10.37 -10.46 11.00
CA ARG A 97 -9.47 -10.33 9.85
C ARG A 97 -9.67 -8.97 9.17
N ASP A 98 -8.64 -8.50 8.48
CA ASP A 98 -8.70 -7.32 7.62
C ASP A 98 -9.41 -7.62 6.29
N LYS A 99 -9.36 -8.89 5.85
CA LYS A 99 -9.97 -9.39 4.61
C LYS A 99 -10.70 -10.74 4.81
N PRO A 100 -11.72 -11.03 4.00
CA PRO A 100 -12.41 -12.33 4.03
C PRO A 100 -11.47 -13.50 3.74
N LYS A 101 -11.84 -14.73 4.14
CA LYS A 101 -11.10 -15.94 3.70
C LYS A 101 -11.23 -16.12 2.19
N ASP A 102 -10.12 -16.50 1.54
CA ASP A 102 -10.08 -16.74 0.10
C ASP A 102 -10.90 -17.98 -0.32
N HIS A 103 -11.16 -18.91 0.60
CA HIS A 103 -11.91 -20.15 0.36
C HIS A 103 -12.90 -20.45 1.51
N GLY A 104 -14.03 -21.10 1.20
CA GLY A 104 -15.10 -21.42 2.17
C GLY A 104 -16.13 -20.30 2.37
N LEU A 105 -16.75 -20.22 3.56
CA LEU A 105 -17.82 -19.28 3.93
C LEU A 105 -17.41 -17.78 3.92
N ARG A 106 -16.16 -17.44 3.50
CA ARG A 106 -15.62 -16.06 3.45
C ARG A 106 -15.73 -15.29 4.78
N ASN A 107 -15.63 -16.00 5.90
CA ASN A 107 -15.76 -15.40 7.22
C ASN A 107 -14.64 -14.40 7.52
N MET A 108 -15.01 -13.30 8.18
CA MET A 108 -14.12 -12.26 8.68
C MET A 108 -13.68 -12.50 10.12
N ILE A 109 -14.32 -13.42 10.84
CA ILE A 109 -14.12 -13.66 12.26
C ILE A 109 -13.63 -15.08 12.49
N GLU A 110 -12.70 -15.21 13.42
CA GLU A 110 -12.05 -16.46 13.80
C GLU A 110 -12.24 -16.69 15.31
N GLY A 111 -12.36 -17.95 15.73
CA GLY A 111 -12.70 -18.30 17.12
C GLY A 111 -14.20 -18.36 17.42
N ILE A 112 -15.04 -18.37 16.39
CA ILE A 112 -16.49 -18.57 16.47
C ILE A 112 -16.87 -20.01 16.04
N ASP A 113 -18.11 -20.40 16.32
CA ASP A 113 -18.64 -21.73 16.03
C ASP A 113 -18.75 -22.05 14.52
N SER A 114 -19.09 -23.29 14.19
CA SER A 114 -19.21 -23.78 12.80
C SER A 114 -20.22 -22.99 11.99
N ASP A 115 -21.24 -22.43 12.64
CA ASP A 115 -22.32 -21.66 12.01
C ASP A 115 -21.92 -20.20 11.76
N SER A 116 -20.71 -19.83 12.20
CA SER A 116 -20.10 -18.52 11.94
C SER A 116 -20.95 -17.36 12.45
N THR A 117 -21.63 -17.57 13.57
CA THR A 117 -22.54 -16.62 14.20
C THR A 117 -22.09 -16.30 15.62
N LEU A 118 -22.43 -15.11 16.08
CA LEU A 118 -22.27 -14.68 17.48
C LEU A 118 -23.59 -14.69 18.23
N ASP A 119 -24.71 -14.96 17.56
CA ASP A 119 -26.04 -15.17 18.16
C ASP A 119 -26.42 -14.12 19.23
N GLY A 120 -26.26 -12.84 18.89
CA GLY A 120 -26.60 -11.71 19.76
C GLY A 120 -25.55 -11.37 20.83
N LYS A 121 -24.50 -12.17 21.00
CA LYS A 121 -23.44 -11.91 21.99
C LYS A 121 -22.84 -10.51 21.85
N ILE A 122 -22.56 -9.89 22.99
CA ILE A 122 -21.96 -8.58 23.11
C ILE A 122 -20.44 -8.71 23.05
N CYS A 123 -19.84 -8.18 22.00
CA CYS A 123 -18.40 -8.19 21.79
C CYS A 123 -17.82 -6.80 22.05
N VAL A 124 -16.80 -6.73 22.91
CA VAL A 124 -15.94 -5.55 23.06
C VAL A 124 -14.71 -5.75 22.18
N ILE A 125 -14.52 -4.86 21.20
CA ILE A 125 -13.38 -4.94 20.28
C ILE A 125 -12.17 -4.22 20.88
N VAL A 126 -10.98 -4.79 20.72
CA VAL A 126 -9.69 -4.23 21.11
C VAL A 126 -8.87 -3.90 19.86
N GLU A 127 -8.42 -2.66 19.79
CA GLU A 127 -7.56 -2.10 18.74
C GLU A 127 -6.24 -1.59 19.34
N ASP A 128 -5.16 -1.57 18.57
CA ASP A 128 -3.91 -0.96 19.05
C ASP A 128 -3.96 0.57 18.92
N LEU A 129 -4.40 1.08 17.77
CA LEU A 129 -4.28 2.48 17.41
C LEU A 129 -5.45 2.93 16.55
N ILE A 130 -6.15 3.97 17.00
CA ILE A 130 -7.18 4.64 16.20
C ILE A 130 -6.60 5.89 15.54
N SER A 131 -6.61 5.89 14.20
CA SER A 131 -6.28 7.03 13.34
C SER A 131 -7.52 7.62 12.68
N THR A 132 -7.83 7.26 11.43
CA THR A 132 -9.07 7.68 10.75
C THR A 132 -10.27 6.82 11.13
N GLY A 133 -10.06 5.67 11.78
CA GLY A 133 -11.13 4.78 12.26
C GLY A 133 -11.61 3.73 11.26
N GLY A 134 -11.21 3.82 9.98
CA GLY A 134 -11.73 2.96 8.92
C GLY A 134 -11.50 1.45 9.10
N SER A 135 -10.33 1.02 9.59
CA SER A 135 -10.07 -0.41 9.89
C SER A 135 -10.93 -0.90 11.06
N SER A 136 -11.02 -0.09 12.11
CA SER A 136 -11.75 -0.40 13.32
C SER A 136 -13.25 -0.52 13.06
N LEU A 137 -13.82 0.35 12.23
CA LEU A 137 -15.23 0.28 11.85
C LEU A 137 -15.56 -0.91 10.94
N LYS A 138 -14.62 -1.34 10.09
CA LYS A 138 -14.78 -2.61 9.36
C LYS A 138 -14.87 -3.79 10.32
N ALA A 139 -14.11 -3.77 11.42
CA ALA A 139 -14.20 -4.81 12.43
C ALA A 139 -15.54 -4.79 13.18
N VAL A 140 -16.05 -3.60 13.55
CA VAL A 140 -17.40 -3.41 14.11
C VAL A 140 -18.45 -4.01 13.17
N GLN A 141 -18.38 -3.69 11.88
CA GLN A 141 -19.33 -4.20 10.88
C GLN A 141 -19.22 -5.72 10.70
N ALA A 142 -18.01 -6.28 10.72
CA ALA A 142 -17.81 -7.73 10.61
C ALA A 142 -18.52 -8.48 11.75
N VAL A 143 -18.37 -8.00 12.99
CA VAL A 143 -19.04 -8.58 14.16
C VAL A 143 -20.56 -8.46 14.07
N ARG A 144 -21.07 -7.29 13.65
CA ARG A 144 -22.51 -7.08 13.43
C ARG A 144 -23.08 -7.96 12.33
N ASN A 145 -22.35 -8.15 11.23
CA ASN A 145 -22.73 -9.06 10.15
C ASN A 145 -22.80 -10.52 10.62
N ALA A 146 -21.97 -10.91 11.59
CA ALA A 146 -22.05 -12.20 12.26
C ALA A 146 -23.13 -12.24 13.37
N ARG A 147 -24.10 -11.32 13.35
CA ARG A 147 -25.20 -11.20 14.33
C ARG A 147 -24.74 -10.92 15.78
N GLY A 148 -23.53 -10.42 15.97
CA GLY A 148 -23.04 -9.94 17.27
C GLY A 148 -23.39 -8.48 17.53
N THR A 149 -23.33 -8.07 18.79
CA THR A 149 -23.54 -6.68 19.21
C THR A 149 -22.19 -6.03 19.53
N VAL A 150 -21.93 -4.84 18.99
CA VAL A 150 -20.73 -4.04 19.32
C VAL A 150 -21.15 -2.61 19.58
N ASN A 151 -21.12 -2.21 20.84
CA ASN A 151 -21.37 -0.83 21.28
C ASN A 151 -20.10 -0.14 21.81
N HIS A 152 -19.05 -0.92 22.08
CA HIS A 152 -17.85 -0.42 22.72
C HIS A 152 -16.59 -0.98 22.07
N MET A 153 -15.61 -0.10 21.92
CA MET A 153 -14.27 -0.45 21.47
C MET A 153 -13.25 0.11 22.45
N LEU A 154 -12.20 -0.66 22.69
CA LEU A 154 -11.05 -0.27 23.49
C LEU A 154 -9.85 -0.05 22.56
N SER A 155 -9.07 1.02 22.77
CA SER A 155 -7.82 1.22 22.06
C SER A 155 -6.64 1.56 22.97
N ILE A 156 -5.45 1.09 22.63
CA ILE A 156 -4.24 1.48 23.39
C ILE A 156 -4.00 2.98 23.18
N PHE A 157 -4.08 3.44 21.93
CA PHE A 157 -3.89 4.84 21.57
C PHE A 157 -5.00 5.38 20.67
N ASN A 158 -5.30 6.68 20.79
CA ASN A 158 -6.20 7.39 19.88
C ASN A 158 -5.71 8.82 19.62
N TYR A 159 -5.55 9.15 18.34
CA TYR A 159 -5.16 10.50 17.91
C TYR A 159 -6.24 11.55 18.17
N GLY A 160 -7.51 11.15 18.25
CA GLY A 160 -8.64 12.07 18.40
C GLY A 160 -8.88 12.90 17.14
N LEU A 161 -8.74 12.30 15.95
CA LEU A 161 -9.04 12.99 14.70
C LEU A 161 -10.56 13.20 14.57
N PRO A 162 -11.03 14.40 14.19
CA PRO A 162 -12.47 14.70 14.10
C PRO A 162 -13.25 13.73 13.23
N GLU A 163 -12.65 13.29 12.11
CA GLU A 163 -13.24 12.32 11.19
C GLU A 163 -13.55 10.99 11.90
N ALA A 164 -12.60 10.44 12.66
CA ALA A 164 -12.80 9.19 13.38
C ALA A 164 -13.89 9.34 14.45
N THR A 165 -13.88 10.45 15.20
CA THR A 165 -14.92 10.74 16.20
C THR A 165 -16.32 10.72 15.60
N GLN A 166 -16.50 11.36 14.44
CA GLN A 166 -17.80 11.37 13.75
C GLN A 166 -18.19 9.97 13.27
N GLN A 167 -17.28 9.25 12.61
CA GLN A 167 -17.60 7.92 12.08
C GLN A 167 -17.97 6.90 13.17
N PHE A 168 -17.32 6.96 14.34
CA PHE A 168 -17.68 6.11 15.48
C PHE A 168 -19.02 6.48 16.11
N ALA A 169 -19.37 7.78 16.14
CA ALA A 169 -20.68 8.24 16.58
C ALA A 169 -21.78 7.74 15.64
N ASP A 170 -21.58 7.89 14.33
CA ASP A 170 -22.53 7.42 13.30
C ASP A 170 -22.71 5.90 13.34
N ALA A 171 -21.65 5.18 13.69
CA ALA A 171 -21.70 3.73 13.86
C ALA A 171 -22.26 3.29 15.23
N GLU A 172 -22.66 4.21 16.11
CA GLU A 172 -23.13 3.92 17.47
C GLU A 172 -22.16 3.03 18.27
N CYS A 173 -20.85 3.32 18.14
CA CYS A 173 -19.79 2.58 18.82
C CYS A 173 -18.90 3.55 19.62
N THR A 174 -19.01 3.48 20.94
CA THR A 174 -18.24 4.33 21.85
C THR A 174 -16.82 3.80 22.01
N VAL A 175 -15.84 4.64 21.64
CA VAL A 175 -14.41 4.34 21.79
C VAL A 175 -13.89 4.78 23.15
N HIS A 176 -13.17 3.89 23.81
CA HIS A 176 -12.45 4.15 25.05
C HIS A 176 -10.96 3.91 24.84
N SER A 177 -10.13 4.91 25.09
CA SER A 177 -8.70 4.82 24.83
C SER A 177 -7.89 4.92 26.12
N LEU A 178 -6.90 4.05 26.29
CA LEU A 178 -5.98 4.13 27.43
C LEU A 178 -5.16 5.42 27.37
N LEU A 179 -4.59 5.70 26.20
CA LEU A 179 -3.81 6.90 25.95
C LEU A 179 -4.44 7.72 24.83
N THR A 180 -4.82 8.95 25.15
CA THR A 180 -5.24 9.95 24.15
C THR A 180 -4.08 10.85 23.77
N TYR A 181 -4.17 11.46 22.59
CA TYR A 181 -3.18 12.42 22.11
C TYR A 181 -2.94 13.57 23.09
N ASP A 182 -3.99 14.13 23.70
CA ASP A 182 -3.87 15.22 24.66
C ASP A 182 -3.10 14.82 25.93
N VAL A 183 -3.31 13.58 26.41
CA VAL A 183 -2.56 13.04 27.56
C VAL A 183 -1.09 12.83 27.17
N LEU A 184 -0.82 12.28 25.99
CA LEU A 184 0.54 12.12 25.48
C LEU A 184 1.30 13.45 25.43
N LEU A 185 0.71 14.49 24.82
CA LEU A 185 1.37 15.79 24.67
C LEU A 185 1.64 16.44 26.03
N ARG A 186 0.67 16.37 26.95
CA ARG A 186 0.85 16.88 28.31
C ARG A 186 1.98 16.16 29.03
N THR A 187 1.99 14.83 29.03
CA THR A 187 3.04 14.04 29.69
C THR A 187 4.41 14.30 29.06
N ALA A 188 4.50 14.37 27.73
CA ALA A 188 5.75 14.67 27.04
C ALA A 188 6.30 16.07 27.38
N LYS A 189 5.41 17.07 27.52
CA LYS A 189 5.76 18.42 27.95
C LYS A 189 6.23 18.46 29.40
N GLU A 190 5.52 17.78 30.30
CA GLU A 190 5.89 17.67 31.73
C GLU A 190 7.24 16.97 31.93
N GLN A 191 7.58 15.99 31.09
CA GLN A 191 8.89 15.33 31.08
C GLN A 191 10.00 16.15 30.39
N GLY A 192 9.67 17.33 29.83
CA GLY A 192 10.62 18.15 29.09
C GLY A 192 11.10 17.55 27.77
N THR A 193 10.38 16.55 27.23
CA THR A 193 10.73 15.90 25.95
C THR A 193 10.36 16.78 24.75
N ILE A 194 9.37 17.66 24.92
CA ILE A 194 8.91 18.61 23.91
C ILE A 194 8.68 19.98 24.55
N THR A 195 8.84 21.05 23.77
CA THR A 195 8.61 22.44 24.19
C THR A 195 7.16 22.89 23.99
N ALA A 196 6.80 24.08 24.47
CA ALA A 196 5.48 24.66 24.20
C ALA A 196 5.24 24.91 22.69
N ASP A 197 6.29 25.28 21.95
CA ASP A 197 6.23 25.45 20.50
C ASP A 197 6.04 24.11 19.78
N ASP A 198 6.70 23.05 20.24
CA ASP A 198 6.51 21.70 19.70
C ASP A 198 5.06 21.21 19.91
N VAL A 199 4.46 21.51 21.07
CA VAL A 199 3.05 21.21 21.35
C VAL A 199 2.13 21.93 20.36
N ARG A 200 2.36 23.21 20.10
CA ARG A 200 1.58 23.97 19.10
C ARG A 200 1.66 23.33 17.71
N MET A 201 2.86 22.97 17.25
CA MET A 201 3.03 22.29 15.96
C MET A 201 2.31 20.93 15.90
N LEU A 202 2.32 20.18 17.00
CA LEU A 202 1.65 18.88 17.13
C LEU A 202 0.12 19.03 17.14
N GLU A 203 -0.42 20.07 17.77
CA GLU A 203 -1.85 20.39 17.74
C GLU A 203 -2.31 20.83 16.35
N GLU A 204 -1.53 21.67 15.66
CA GLU A 204 -1.78 22.04 14.25
C GLU A 204 -1.81 20.80 13.35
N TRP A 205 -0.89 19.87 13.57
CA TRP A 205 -0.88 18.60 12.85
C TRP A 205 -2.15 17.79 13.10
N ARG A 206 -2.62 17.68 14.35
CA ARG A 206 -3.86 16.94 14.65
C ARG A 206 -5.07 17.55 13.93
N ALA A 207 -5.11 18.87 13.79
CA ALA A 207 -6.20 19.57 13.12
C ALA A 207 -6.20 19.36 11.59
N ASP A 208 -5.03 19.26 10.97
CA ASP A 208 -4.90 19.13 9.52
C ASP A 208 -3.70 18.25 9.12
N PRO A 209 -3.74 16.94 9.43
CA PRO A 209 -2.56 16.07 9.36
C PRO A 209 -2.04 15.90 7.92
N PHE A 210 -2.93 16.01 6.94
CA PHE A 210 -2.61 15.77 5.53
C PHE A 210 -2.04 17.01 4.83
N ASN A 211 -2.26 18.23 5.33
CA ASN A 211 -1.64 19.44 4.78
C ASN A 211 -0.56 20.05 5.69
N TRP A 212 -0.47 19.62 6.95
CA TRP A 212 0.49 20.14 7.93
C TRP A 212 1.93 20.11 7.41
N GLY A 213 2.38 18.98 6.86
CA GLY A 213 3.75 18.85 6.35
C GLY A 213 4.08 19.94 5.33
N ALA A 214 3.21 20.14 4.33
CA ALA A 214 3.41 21.15 3.29
C ALA A 214 3.44 22.58 3.87
N LYS A 215 2.57 22.89 4.83
CA LYS A 215 2.55 24.19 5.53
C LYS A 215 3.84 24.46 6.32
N HIS A 216 4.51 23.41 6.79
CA HIS A 216 5.72 23.48 7.60
C HIS A 216 7.01 23.22 6.81
N GLY A 217 6.98 23.34 5.47
CA GLY A 217 8.18 23.17 4.62
C GLY A 217 8.59 21.72 4.40
N PHE A 218 7.73 20.77 4.74
CA PHE A 218 7.85 19.34 4.46
C PHE A 218 6.75 18.92 3.47
N PRO A 219 6.79 19.43 2.22
CA PRO A 219 5.81 19.03 1.21
C PRO A 219 5.77 17.51 1.15
N LYS A 220 4.56 16.92 1.06
CA LYS A 220 4.36 15.48 0.81
C LYS A 220 5.37 15.11 -0.26
N GLY A 221 6.41 14.34 0.13
CA GLY A 221 7.70 14.40 -0.56
C GLY A 221 7.47 14.38 -2.06
N GLU A 222 7.97 15.40 -2.78
CA GLU A 222 7.74 15.55 -4.22
C GLU A 222 7.72 14.16 -4.84
N GLN A 223 6.58 13.77 -5.42
CA GLN A 223 6.62 12.65 -6.35
C GLN A 223 7.56 13.11 -7.46
N VAL A 224 8.82 12.68 -7.35
CA VAL A 224 9.79 12.84 -8.42
C VAL A 224 9.17 12.10 -9.58
N SER A 225 8.66 12.85 -10.55
CA SER A 225 8.00 12.30 -11.72
C SER A 225 8.94 11.29 -12.38
N PHE A 226 8.39 10.29 -13.06
CA PHE A 226 9.21 9.36 -13.82
C PHE A 226 10.20 10.09 -14.76
N ALA A 227 9.78 11.22 -15.34
CA ALA A 227 10.65 12.06 -16.17
C ALA A 227 11.84 12.66 -15.40
N GLN A 228 11.65 13.09 -14.15
CA GLN A 228 12.75 13.57 -13.30
C GLN A 228 13.65 12.42 -12.85
N LYS A 229 13.08 11.27 -12.43
CA LYS A 229 13.85 10.05 -12.11
C LYS A 229 14.71 9.65 -13.29
N TRP A 230 14.12 9.61 -14.49
CA TRP A 230 14.82 9.28 -15.73
C TRP A 230 16.01 10.20 -15.99
N LYS A 231 15.82 11.53 -15.91
CA LYS A 231 16.92 12.49 -16.10
C LYS A 231 18.06 12.27 -15.10
N GLN A 232 17.73 12.11 -13.82
CA GLN A 232 18.72 11.84 -12.77
C GLN A 232 19.47 10.52 -13.02
N THR A 233 18.76 9.46 -13.38
CA THR A 233 19.39 8.17 -13.69
C THR A 233 20.27 8.24 -14.94
N VAL A 234 19.84 8.96 -15.98
CA VAL A 234 20.66 9.17 -17.20
C VAL A 234 21.96 9.88 -16.87
N GLU A 235 21.92 10.92 -16.03
CA GLU A 235 23.10 11.65 -15.57
C GLU A 235 24.01 10.74 -14.72
N LEU A 236 23.45 10.03 -13.74
CA LEU A 236 24.20 9.12 -12.86
C LEU A 236 24.85 7.95 -13.60
N LYS A 237 24.15 7.39 -14.59
CA LYS A 237 24.62 6.23 -15.37
C LYS A 237 25.43 6.66 -16.59
N ASN A 238 25.46 7.96 -16.90
CA ASN A 238 25.98 8.52 -18.15
C ASN A 238 25.49 7.72 -19.38
N SER A 239 24.19 7.39 -19.39
CA SER A 239 23.59 6.54 -20.41
C SER A 239 22.12 6.82 -20.58
N ILE A 240 21.64 6.80 -21.83
CA ILE A 240 20.23 6.88 -22.19
C ILE A 240 19.63 5.52 -22.53
N LEU A 241 20.41 4.44 -22.44
CA LEU A 241 20.00 3.11 -22.91
C LEU A 241 18.95 2.50 -21.97
N CYS A 242 17.95 1.88 -22.57
CA CYS A 242 16.94 1.07 -21.89
C CYS A 242 16.99 -0.35 -22.47
N ALA A 243 17.34 -1.33 -21.64
CA ALA A 243 17.42 -2.73 -22.06
C ALA A 243 16.04 -3.39 -22.03
N GLY A 244 15.65 -4.05 -23.12
CA GLY A 244 14.46 -4.92 -23.14
C GLY A 244 14.76 -6.28 -22.53
N LEU A 245 13.95 -6.72 -21.56
CA LEU A 245 14.02 -8.05 -20.97
C LEU A 245 12.87 -8.91 -21.50
N ASP A 246 13.12 -9.53 -22.65
CA ASP A 246 12.19 -10.41 -23.37
C ASP A 246 12.91 -11.41 -24.30
N PRO A 247 13.90 -12.18 -23.79
CA PRO A 247 14.49 -13.24 -24.59
C PRO A 247 13.42 -14.27 -24.95
N ALA A 248 13.68 -15.06 -25.99
CA ALA A 248 12.82 -16.22 -26.22
C ALA A 248 13.10 -17.33 -25.21
N GLU A 249 12.04 -18.03 -24.81
CA GLU A 249 12.18 -19.27 -24.05
C GLU A 249 12.74 -20.39 -24.92
N TYR A 250 13.37 -21.39 -24.28
CA TYR A 250 13.96 -22.52 -24.98
C TYR A 250 12.97 -23.16 -25.96
N GLY A 251 13.36 -23.24 -27.23
CA GLY A 251 12.54 -23.83 -28.30
C GLY A 251 11.45 -22.91 -28.88
N GLN A 252 11.32 -21.66 -28.41
CA GLN A 252 10.34 -20.71 -28.94
C GLN A 252 10.74 -20.13 -30.32
N ARG A 253 12.03 -19.86 -30.56
CA ARG A 253 12.61 -19.34 -31.83
C ARG A 253 14.14 -19.54 -31.86
N GLU A 254 14.78 -19.28 -32.99
CA GLU A 254 16.23 -19.52 -33.25
C GLU A 254 17.20 -18.85 -32.25
N ASN A 255 16.77 -17.84 -31.48
CA ASN A 255 17.56 -17.16 -30.45
C ASN A 255 16.86 -17.21 -29.08
N SER A 256 16.81 -18.40 -28.49
CA SER A 256 16.24 -18.64 -27.16
C SER A 256 17.29 -18.78 -26.06
N ILE A 257 16.88 -18.61 -24.81
CA ILE A 257 17.70 -19.02 -23.66
C ILE A 257 18.02 -20.53 -23.73
N PRO A 258 19.18 -20.97 -23.20
CA PRO A 258 19.54 -22.38 -23.17
C PRO A 258 18.54 -23.25 -22.41
N HIS A 259 18.48 -24.53 -22.76
CA HIS A 259 17.65 -25.51 -22.05
C HIS A 259 18.08 -25.65 -20.58
N GLY A 260 17.11 -25.81 -19.67
CA GLY A 260 17.37 -26.09 -18.25
C GLY A 260 17.83 -24.88 -17.43
N ILE A 261 17.81 -23.67 -17.99
CA ILE A 261 18.12 -22.44 -17.27
C ILE A 261 16.93 -22.00 -16.42
N ASP A 262 17.20 -21.66 -15.15
CA ASP A 262 16.22 -20.98 -14.29
C ASP A 262 15.95 -19.56 -14.83
N LYS A 263 14.70 -19.31 -15.18
CA LYS A 263 14.26 -18.08 -15.83
C LYS A 263 14.39 -16.85 -14.93
N HIS A 264 14.09 -16.98 -13.64
CA HIS A 264 14.22 -15.88 -12.68
C HIS A 264 15.69 -15.52 -12.49
N LEU A 265 16.53 -16.52 -12.27
CA LEU A 265 17.97 -16.33 -12.12
C LEU A 265 18.60 -15.74 -13.38
N TRP A 266 18.14 -16.16 -14.57
CA TRP A 266 18.57 -15.57 -15.84
C TRP A 266 18.20 -14.08 -15.92
N CYS A 267 16.98 -13.70 -15.53
CA CYS A 267 16.56 -12.30 -15.49
C CYS A 267 17.41 -11.47 -14.52
N MET A 268 17.68 -12.02 -13.33
CA MET A 268 18.55 -11.38 -12.33
C MET A 268 19.97 -11.17 -12.85
N ARG A 269 20.49 -12.15 -13.63
CA ARG A 269 21.81 -12.04 -14.27
C ARG A 269 21.80 -11.03 -15.41
N PHE A 270 20.79 -11.04 -16.26
CA PHE A 270 20.62 -10.06 -17.34
C PHE A 270 20.66 -8.63 -16.79
N VAL A 271 19.87 -8.35 -15.74
CA VAL A 271 19.82 -7.04 -15.10
C VAL A 271 21.19 -6.62 -14.57
N LEU A 272 21.97 -7.56 -14.02
CA LEU A 272 23.35 -7.30 -13.62
C LEU A 272 24.24 -6.95 -14.82
N ASP A 273 24.19 -7.74 -15.88
CA ASP A 273 25.09 -7.59 -17.05
C ASP A 273 24.83 -6.30 -17.83
N VAL A 274 23.57 -5.84 -17.91
CA VAL A 274 23.23 -4.57 -18.57
C VAL A 274 23.45 -3.34 -17.68
N SER A 275 23.58 -3.53 -16.36
CA SER A 275 23.63 -2.42 -15.41
C SER A 275 24.74 -1.40 -15.63
N PRO A 276 25.96 -1.75 -16.12
CA PRO A 276 26.98 -0.72 -16.38
C PRO A 276 26.62 0.21 -17.53
N HIS A 277 25.68 -0.18 -18.39
CA HIS A 277 25.42 0.48 -19.67
C HIS A 277 24.02 1.08 -19.77
N CYS A 278 23.07 0.71 -18.92
CA CYS A 278 21.66 1.11 -19.05
C CYS A 278 21.20 2.00 -17.89
N ALA A 279 20.28 2.92 -18.20
CA ALA A 279 19.55 3.71 -17.22
C ALA A 279 18.23 3.05 -16.80
N ALA A 280 17.69 2.16 -17.61
CA ALA A 280 16.48 1.42 -17.27
C ALA A 280 16.47 0.01 -17.87
N VAL A 281 15.61 -0.83 -17.30
CA VAL A 281 15.23 -2.13 -17.84
C VAL A 281 13.73 -2.14 -18.08
N LYS A 282 13.33 -2.49 -19.30
CA LYS A 282 11.95 -2.64 -19.73
C LYS A 282 11.57 -4.12 -19.71
N ILE A 283 10.84 -4.51 -18.67
CA ILE A 283 10.50 -5.90 -18.36
C ILE A 283 9.20 -6.28 -19.06
N ASN A 284 9.27 -7.22 -20.00
CA ASN A 284 8.09 -7.68 -20.73
C ASN A 284 7.18 -8.52 -19.84
N ARG A 285 6.00 -7.98 -19.54
CA ARG A 285 5.00 -8.63 -18.67
C ARG A 285 4.59 -10.02 -19.17
N ASN A 286 4.48 -10.21 -20.49
CA ASN A 286 4.13 -11.50 -21.07
C ASN A 286 5.25 -12.52 -20.94
N TYR A 287 6.51 -12.06 -20.94
CA TYR A 287 7.66 -12.92 -20.69
C TYR A 287 7.66 -13.38 -19.23
N ILE A 288 7.48 -12.50 -18.25
CA ILE A 288 7.48 -12.86 -16.82
C ILE A 288 6.11 -13.30 -16.27
N LYS A 289 5.16 -13.68 -17.13
CA LYS A 289 3.76 -13.96 -16.72
C LYS A 289 3.59 -15.10 -15.71
N ASP A 290 4.57 -15.99 -15.67
CA ASP A 290 4.67 -17.17 -14.82
C ASP A 290 5.40 -16.88 -13.50
N PHE A 291 5.96 -15.68 -13.33
CA PHE A 291 6.57 -15.27 -12.07
C PHE A 291 5.48 -15.01 -11.03
N SER A 292 5.77 -15.40 -9.79
CA SER A 292 5.04 -14.91 -8.63
C SER A 292 5.26 -13.40 -8.45
N ARG A 293 4.38 -12.77 -7.66
CA ARG A 293 4.54 -11.35 -7.31
C ARG A 293 5.88 -11.09 -6.60
N GLU A 294 6.32 -12.01 -5.74
CA GLU A 294 7.58 -11.86 -4.99
C GLU A 294 8.81 -12.02 -5.90
N GLU A 295 8.77 -12.93 -6.88
CA GLU A 295 9.80 -13.02 -7.92
C GLU A 295 9.88 -11.74 -8.77
N THR A 296 8.74 -11.15 -9.11
CA THR A 296 8.69 -9.87 -9.83
C THR A 296 9.26 -8.73 -8.98
N LYS A 297 8.85 -8.61 -7.72
CA LYS A 297 9.38 -7.59 -6.78
C LYS A 297 10.89 -7.72 -6.60
N THR A 298 11.40 -8.94 -6.43
CA THR A 298 12.84 -9.15 -6.26
C THR A 298 13.64 -8.74 -7.50
N LEU A 299 13.10 -8.97 -8.70
CA LEU A 299 13.70 -8.52 -9.96
C LEU A 299 13.68 -6.98 -10.10
N VAL A 300 12.56 -6.34 -9.77
CA VAL A 300 12.43 -4.88 -9.77
C VAL A 300 13.37 -4.25 -8.74
N GLN A 301 13.39 -4.77 -7.51
CA GLN A 301 14.28 -4.31 -6.46
C GLN A 301 15.76 -4.47 -6.85
N ARG A 302 16.12 -5.55 -7.54
CA ARG A 302 17.47 -5.75 -8.06
C ARG A 302 17.86 -4.69 -9.08
N THR A 303 16.93 -4.32 -9.96
CA THR A 303 17.10 -3.25 -10.96
C THR A 303 17.39 -1.91 -10.27
N HIS A 304 16.62 -1.57 -9.24
CA HIS A 304 16.83 -0.36 -8.43
C HIS A 304 18.17 -0.37 -7.68
N ASN A 305 18.53 -1.50 -7.06
CA ASN A 305 19.79 -1.63 -6.31
C ASN A 305 21.02 -1.45 -7.21
N LEU A 306 20.89 -1.62 -8.53
CA LEU A 306 21.94 -1.39 -9.52
C LEU A 306 21.86 0.02 -10.15
N GLY A 307 21.02 0.88 -9.59
CA GLY A 307 20.85 2.28 -10.00
C GLY A 307 20.12 2.47 -11.32
N MET A 308 19.25 1.52 -11.71
CA MET A 308 18.43 1.61 -12.92
C MET A 308 16.94 1.74 -12.56
N LEU A 309 16.14 2.26 -13.49
CA LEU A 309 14.67 2.27 -13.38
C LEU A 309 14.05 1.00 -13.98
N ALA A 310 12.92 0.57 -13.43
CA ALA A 310 12.17 -0.58 -13.92
C ALA A 310 10.88 -0.13 -14.63
N ILE A 311 10.70 -0.55 -15.88
CA ILE A 311 9.52 -0.22 -16.69
C ILE A 311 8.71 -1.50 -16.95
N ASP A 312 7.43 -1.49 -16.58
CA ASP A 312 6.48 -2.55 -16.90
C ASP A 312 6.05 -2.44 -18.37
N ASP A 313 6.47 -3.40 -19.17
CA ASP A 313 6.16 -3.48 -20.59
C ASP A 313 4.91 -4.33 -20.89
N SER A 314 3.86 -4.09 -20.10
CA SER A 314 2.54 -4.70 -20.22
C SER A 314 1.72 -4.21 -21.41
N LYS A 315 2.02 -3.00 -21.93
CA LYS A 315 1.27 -2.35 -23.02
C LYS A 315 -0.21 -2.29 -22.68
N LEU A 316 -0.52 -1.82 -21.46
CA LEU A 316 -1.89 -1.74 -20.95
C LEU A 316 -2.80 -1.07 -21.98
N VAL A 317 -3.90 -1.73 -22.29
CA VAL A 317 -4.79 -1.37 -23.39
C VAL A 317 -6.24 -1.62 -22.98
N ASP A 318 -6.73 -0.82 -22.03
CA ASP A 318 -8.13 -0.87 -21.60
C ASP A 318 -8.62 0.52 -21.12
N ILE A 319 -9.78 0.58 -20.46
CA ILE A 319 -10.42 1.79 -19.91
C ILE A 319 -10.65 1.67 -18.40
N GLY A 320 -10.86 2.81 -17.73
CA GLY A 320 -11.39 2.88 -16.36
C GLY A 320 -10.73 1.93 -15.36
N GLU A 321 -11.53 1.02 -14.80
CA GLU A 321 -11.16 0.12 -13.71
C GLU A 321 -10.08 -0.90 -14.11
N THR A 322 -10.04 -1.37 -15.36
CA THR A 322 -9.04 -2.35 -15.79
C THR A 322 -7.64 -1.75 -15.84
N ASN A 323 -7.50 -0.51 -16.33
CA ASN A 323 -6.24 0.21 -16.26
C ASN A 323 -5.83 0.45 -14.81
N ASP A 324 -6.78 0.83 -13.94
CA ASP A 324 -6.50 1.06 -12.53
C ASP A 324 -5.95 -0.20 -11.84
N ALA A 325 -6.51 -1.37 -12.15
CA ALA A 325 -6.02 -2.65 -11.67
C ALA A 325 -4.59 -2.93 -12.18
N GLY A 326 -4.32 -2.70 -13.48
CA GLY A 326 -2.99 -2.83 -14.04
C GLY A 326 -1.95 -1.92 -13.36
N PHE A 327 -2.30 -0.65 -13.14
CA PHE A 327 -1.45 0.29 -12.42
C PHE A 327 -1.28 -0.08 -10.95
N TYR A 328 -2.31 -0.59 -10.29
CA TYR A 328 -2.22 -1.09 -8.91
C TYR A 328 -1.18 -2.21 -8.80
N HIS A 329 -1.23 -3.19 -9.70
CA HIS A 329 -0.26 -4.28 -9.69
C HIS A 329 1.16 -3.80 -9.98
N ALA A 330 1.35 -2.93 -10.97
CA ALA A 330 2.65 -2.35 -11.27
C ALA A 330 3.23 -1.56 -10.07
N GLN A 331 2.40 -0.81 -9.34
CA GLN A 331 2.81 -0.11 -8.13
C GLN A 331 3.21 -1.08 -7.01
N GLU A 332 2.38 -2.10 -6.75
CA GLU A 332 2.63 -3.10 -5.71
C GLU A 332 3.90 -3.91 -5.96
N GLU A 333 4.29 -4.07 -7.23
CA GLU A 333 5.52 -4.74 -7.65
C GLU A 333 6.74 -3.80 -7.69
N GLY A 334 6.51 -2.50 -7.52
CA GLY A 334 7.56 -1.47 -7.40
C GLY A 334 8.03 -0.86 -8.71
N PHE A 335 7.32 -1.04 -9.83
CA PHE A 335 7.72 -0.43 -11.10
C PHE A 335 7.74 1.10 -11.05
N ASP A 336 8.54 1.73 -11.91
CA ASP A 336 8.63 3.20 -12.02
C ASP A 336 7.72 3.77 -13.11
N ALA A 337 7.43 2.99 -14.14
CA ALA A 337 6.54 3.37 -15.23
C ALA A 337 5.89 2.16 -15.87
N VAL A 338 4.80 2.42 -16.59
CA VAL A 338 4.05 1.41 -17.34
C VAL A 338 3.92 1.86 -18.80
N THR A 339 4.12 0.93 -19.72
CA THR A 339 3.80 1.15 -21.14
C THR A 339 2.31 1.01 -21.38
N TYR A 340 1.76 1.90 -22.21
CA TYR A 340 0.33 2.07 -22.35
C TYR A 340 -0.04 2.30 -23.82
N ALA A 341 -0.99 1.54 -24.34
CA ALA A 341 -1.55 1.75 -25.67
C ALA A 341 -2.87 2.54 -25.53
N PRO A 342 -2.88 3.84 -25.88
CA PRO A 342 -4.06 4.69 -25.69
C PRO A 342 -5.22 4.31 -26.61
N PHE A 343 -6.44 4.39 -26.09
CA PHE A 343 -7.66 4.47 -26.88
C PHE A 343 -8.06 5.95 -27.09
N PRO A 344 -8.86 6.27 -28.12
CA PRO A 344 -9.42 7.61 -28.25
C PRO A 344 -10.21 7.99 -26.98
N GLY A 345 -9.79 9.06 -26.31
CA GLY A 345 -10.50 9.66 -25.18
C GLY A 345 -10.14 9.16 -23.77
N ASN A 346 -9.37 8.09 -23.61
CA ASN A 346 -9.07 7.52 -22.27
C ASN A 346 -7.69 7.92 -21.71
N THR A 347 -6.84 8.59 -22.50
CA THR A 347 -5.44 8.87 -22.10
C THR A 347 -5.36 9.77 -20.87
N GLN A 348 -6.20 10.80 -20.77
CA GLN A 348 -6.17 11.72 -19.63
C GLN A 348 -6.53 10.99 -18.32
N GLU A 349 -7.52 10.11 -18.38
CA GLU A 349 -7.93 9.28 -17.24
C GLU A 349 -6.79 8.33 -16.82
N ALA A 350 -6.21 7.61 -17.79
CA ALA A 350 -5.10 6.69 -17.53
C ALA A 350 -3.87 7.40 -16.92
N VAL A 351 -3.53 8.61 -17.40
CA VAL A 351 -2.46 9.43 -16.83
C VAL A 351 -2.76 9.79 -15.37
N LYS A 352 -3.99 10.22 -15.06
CA LYS A 352 -4.40 10.55 -13.69
C LYS A 352 -4.28 9.33 -12.76
N GLN A 353 -4.75 8.17 -13.21
CA GLN A 353 -4.68 6.92 -12.45
C GLN A 353 -3.23 6.47 -12.19
N ALA A 354 -2.37 6.48 -13.21
CA ALA A 354 -0.97 6.11 -13.08
C ALA A 354 -0.19 7.06 -12.15
N HIS A 355 -0.37 8.38 -12.32
CA HIS A 355 0.32 9.38 -11.51
C HIS A 355 -0.14 9.36 -10.04
N ALA A 356 -1.43 9.13 -9.78
CA ALA A 356 -1.95 8.95 -8.42
C ALA A 356 -1.25 7.79 -7.68
N LYS A 357 -0.74 6.81 -8.43
CA LYS A 357 0.02 5.65 -7.94
C LYS A 357 1.54 5.82 -8.01
N GLY A 358 2.03 6.98 -8.44
CA GLY A 358 3.46 7.30 -8.52
C GLY A 358 4.19 6.67 -9.71
N LEU A 359 3.44 6.20 -10.70
CA LEU A 359 3.97 5.59 -11.93
C LEU A 359 4.08 6.65 -13.04
N GLY A 360 5.12 6.54 -13.86
CA GLY A 360 5.14 7.15 -15.19
C GLY A 360 4.24 6.39 -16.18
N LEU A 361 3.72 7.07 -17.18
CA LEU A 361 2.97 6.44 -18.27
C LEU A 361 3.70 6.68 -19.60
N ILE A 362 4.08 5.61 -20.28
CA ILE A 362 4.76 5.66 -21.58
C ILE A 362 3.75 5.27 -22.66
N GLY A 363 3.17 6.29 -23.31
CA GLY A 363 2.17 6.11 -24.37
C GLY A 363 2.79 5.59 -25.67
N LEU A 364 2.26 4.47 -26.17
CA LEU A 364 2.56 3.94 -27.49
C LEU A 364 1.72 4.70 -28.53
N VAL A 365 2.34 5.71 -29.14
CA VAL A 365 1.72 6.42 -30.26
C VAL A 365 2.20 5.83 -31.58
N LEU A 366 1.33 5.78 -32.59
CA LEU A 366 1.75 5.42 -33.95
C LEU A 366 2.88 6.37 -34.37
N MET A 367 4.02 5.82 -34.78
CA MET A 367 5.09 6.63 -35.35
C MET A 367 4.55 7.32 -36.61
N SER A 368 4.42 8.64 -36.53
CA SER A 368 4.10 9.49 -37.67
C SER A 368 5.29 9.52 -38.63
N ASN A 369 5.49 8.44 -39.37
CA ASN A 369 6.33 8.49 -40.56
C ASN A 369 5.57 9.32 -41.60
N LEU A 370 6.00 10.57 -41.78
CA LEU A 370 5.43 11.51 -42.75
C LEU A 370 5.34 10.93 -44.18
N ASN A 371 6.18 9.94 -44.51
CA ASN A 371 6.22 9.32 -45.84
C ASN A 371 5.19 8.20 -46.05
N LEU A 372 4.49 7.73 -45.01
CA LEU A 372 3.52 6.63 -45.13
C LEU A 372 2.16 7.07 -45.70
N ASN A 373 1.88 8.38 -45.74
CA ASN A 373 0.66 8.93 -46.35
C ASN A 373 0.75 9.09 -47.88
N ARG A 374 1.91 8.86 -48.51
CA ARG A 374 2.08 9.04 -49.97
C ARG A 374 1.87 7.78 -50.79
N SER A 375 1.66 6.61 -50.18
CA SER A 375 1.63 5.33 -50.88
C SER A 375 0.40 4.46 -50.61
N ARG A 376 -0.67 5.00 -50.00
CA ARG A 376 -1.96 4.29 -49.97
C ARG A 376 -2.71 4.56 -51.28
N PRO A 377 -2.97 3.56 -52.14
CA PRO A 377 -3.94 3.70 -53.20
C PRO A 377 -5.30 4.01 -52.55
N GLN A 378 -6.02 5.02 -53.06
CA GLN A 378 -7.40 5.22 -52.65
C GLN A 378 -8.20 3.95 -52.96
N PRO A 379 -9.10 3.51 -52.07
CA PRO A 379 -9.95 2.36 -52.36
C PRO A 379 -10.88 2.73 -53.53
N SER A 380 -10.74 2.02 -54.64
CA SER A 380 -11.72 2.08 -55.73
C SER A 380 -13.08 1.62 -55.20
N ALA A 381 -14.14 2.33 -55.61
CA ALA A 381 -15.50 2.18 -55.11
C ALA A 381 -16.22 0.89 -55.57
N ASP A 382 -15.51 -0.24 -55.68
CA ASP A 382 -16.08 -1.53 -56.05
C ASP A 382 -15.24 -2.69 -55.48
N SER A 383 -15.54 -3.10 -54.24
CA SER A 383 -15.37 -4.49 -53.81
C SER A 383 -16.12 -4.72 -52.50
N LYS A 384 -17.33 -5.25 -52.61
CA LYS A 384 -17.89 -6.13 -51.56
C LYS A 384 -17.04 -7.40 -51.61
N ASP A 385 -16.24 -7.68 -50.57
CA ASP A 385 -16.02 -9.04 -50.07
C ASP A 385 -15.12 -9.08 -48.82
N THR A 386 -15.74 -9.60 -47.76
CA THR A 386 -15.25 -10.34 -46.57
C THR A 386 -13.76 -10.39 -46.20
N ASN A 387 -13.50 -10.01 -44.94
CA ASN A 387 -12.51 -10.58 -44.00
C ASN A 387 -11.52 -11.61 -44.56
N THR A 388 -10.30 -11.19 -44.91
CA THR A 388 -9.04 -11.92 -44.66
C THR A 388 -7.84 -11.08 -45.12
N LEU A 389 -7.07 -10.53 -44.19
CA LEU A 389 -5.74 -9.96 -44.49
C LEU A 389 -4.73 -11.11 -44.65
N ARG A 390 -4.54 -11.59 -45.89
CA ARG A 390 -3.38 -12.41 -46.25
C ARG A 390 -2.18 -11.50 -46.54
N PHE A 391 -1.14 -11.58 -45.72
CA PHE A 391 0.16 -11.00 -46.05
C PHE A 391 0.85 -11.88 -47.11
N LYS A 392 1.14 -11.32 -48.29
CA LYS A 392 2.06 -11.93 -49.26
C LYS A 392 3.49 -11.78 -48.77
N SER A 393 4.27 -12.86 -48.84
CA SER A 393 5.71 -12.86 -48.58
C SER A 393 6.46 -12.00 -49.61
N PRO A 394 7.59 -11.34 -49.25
CA PRO A 394 8.39 -10.61 -50.22
C PRO A 394 9.15 -11.58 -51.12
N SER A 395 8.97 -11.46 -52.42
CA SER A 395 9.84 -12.06 -53.43
C SER A 395 11.16 -11.30 -53.50
N THR A 396 12.23 -12.09 -53.52
CA THR A 396 13.63 -11.75 -53.84
C THR A 396 13.82 -10.87 -55.08
N THR A 397 14.58 -9.78 -54.94
CA THR A 397 15.56 -9.20 -55.91
C THR A 397 16.27 -8.03 -55.20
N GLN A 398 17.52 -8.19 -54.72
CA GLN A 398 18.80 -7.85 -55.36
C GLN A 398 19.08 -6.35 -55.60
N THR A 399 20.19 -5.87 -54.98
CA THR A 399 21.10 -4.74 -55.37
C THR A 399 20.51 -3.32 -55.43
N GLU A 400 21.13 -2.23 -54.95
CA GLU A 400 22.53 -1.81 -54.88
C GLU A 400 22.67 -0.62 -53.88
N TRP A 401 23.86 -0.44 -53.30
CA TRP A 401 24.23 0.70 -52.47
C TRP A 401 24.87 1.81 -53.33
N SER A 402 24.52 3.07 -53.07
CA SER A 402 25.35 4.25 -53.35
C SER A 402 25.05 5.37 -52.36
#